data_AF-A0A7K9B998-F1
#
_entry.id   AF-A0A7K9B998-F1
#
_cell.length_a   1.000
_cell.length_b   1.000
_cell.length_c   1.000
_cell.angle_alpha   90.00
_cell.angle_beta   90.00
_cell.angle_gamma   90.00
#
_symmetry.space_group_name_H-M   'P 1'
#
loop_
_entity.id
_entity.type
_entity.pdbx_description
1 polymer ?
#
loop_
_entity_poly.entity_id
_entity_poly.type
_entity_poly.pdbx_seq_one_letter_code
_entity_poly.pdbx_strand_id
1 'polypeptide(L)'
;GRGVMPSIVCSVEEVLNMGYVIAKENMTSTFKIENTSTLNLRYSIQLDSLSSTRDKDQQRLPSFMTSSLQRTDFVGTQNYNGLSVFSIFPIEGEIVAGKSQDFIVTFSPDHESLYYSDRLKVVLFGKEIAHVIHLKGAARYHPMFVEGGIPLDVPVESLAVTLPMSSQESAKGGNLQEPVKSILLVLEYTEEESSVVPAMTELKVGAIRTVQFASKKNVEFNFDNLLLLQQKGFTIESAKGTVGRGQVKCISVSWVPPADFHVS
;
A
#
# COMPACT_ATOMS: atom_id res chain seq x y z
N GLY A 1 -41.39 6.22 25.12
CA GLY A 1 -40.55 7.13 24.30
C GLY A 1 -40.18 6.45 23.01
N ARG A 2 -40.05 7.18 21.91
CA ARG A 2 -39.58 6.65 20.62
C ARG A 2 -38.06 6.82 20.58
N GLY A 3 -37.30 5.72 20.55
CA GLY A 3 -35.85 5.80 20.37
C GLY A 3 -35.53 6.22 18.95
N VAL A 4 -34.57 7.12 18.78
CA VAL A 4 -34.03 7.49 17.46
C VAL A 4 -32.64 6.88 17.35
N MET A 5 -32.40 6.15 16.27
CA MET A 5 -31.13 5.46 16.04
C MET A 5 -30.16 6.39 15.29
N PRO A 6 -28.90 6.51 15.72
CA PRO A 6 -27.90 7.20 14.92
C PRO A 6 -27.68 6.46 13.60
N SER A 7 -27.41 7.21 12.55
CA SER A 7 -27.15 6.65 11.22
C SER A 7 -26.25 7.62 10.45
N ILE A 8 -25.23 7.05 9.80
CA ILE A 8 -24.27 7.78 8.98
C ILE A 8 -24.04 7.07 7.66
N VAL A 9 -23.61 7.83 6.66
CA VAL A 9 -23.08 7.32 5.39
C VAL A 9 -21.68 7.89 5.20
N CYS A 10 -20.70 7.03 4.92
CA CYS A 10 -19.32 7.44 4.67
C CYS A 10 -19.00 7.36 3.17
N SER A 11 -18.24 8.32 2.64
CA SER A 11 -17.77 8.30 1.25
C SER A 11 -16.70 7.24 0.97
N VAL A 12 -16.16 6.60 2.01
CA VAL A 12 -15.19 5.52 1.93
C VAL A 12 -15.79 4.31 2.64
N GLU A 13 -15.91 3.19 1.94
CA GLU A 13 -16.49 1.98 2.49
C GLU A 13 -15.53 1.31 3.49
N GLU A 14 -14.42 0.76 3.01
CA GLU A 14 -13.54 -0.06 3.88
C GLU A 14 -12.08 0.39 3.89
N VAL A 15 -11.55 0.85 2.75
CA VAL A 15 -10.12 1.13 2.60
C VAL A 15 -9.90 2.51 2.00
N LEU A 16 -9.09 3.32 2.67
CA LEU A 16 -8.53 4.55 2.13
C LEU A 16 -7.05 4.30 1.80
N ASN A 17 -6.76 4.09 0.51
CA ASN A 17 -5.40 3.90 0.03
C ASN A 17 -4.79 5.23 -0.40
N MET A 18 -3.72 5.64 0.28
CA MET A 18 -2.95 6.86 0.00
C MET A 18 -2.00 6.68 -1.18
N GLY A 19 -1.84 5.45 -1.68
CA GLY A 19 -0.94 5.10 -2.77
C GLY A 19 0.53 5.21 -2.38
N TYR A 20 1.36 5.44 -3.40
CA TYR A 20 2.79 5.65 -3.24
C TYR A 20 3.12 7.13 -3.01
N VAL A 21 3.97 7.40 -2.01
CA VAL A 21 4.50 8.73 -1.67
C VAL A 21 6.02 8.66 -1.56
N ILE A 22 6.72 9.77 -1.76
CA ILE A 22 8.16 9.82 -1.48
C ILE A 22 8.36 9.86 0.03
N ALA A 23 9.28 9.06 0.55
CA ALA A 23 9.60 9.10 1.98
C ALA A 23 10.01 10.53 2.40
N LYS A 24 9.50 10.98 3.55
CA LYS A 24 9.61 12.35 4.09
C LYS A 24 8.78 13.41 3.35
N GLU A 25 7.99 13.04 2.35
CA GLU A 25 6.89 13.88 1.85
C GLU A 25 5.57 13.48 2.51
N ASN A 26 4.63 14.42 2.49
CA ASN A 26 3.30 14.20 3.03
C ASN A 26 2.26 14.19 1.91
N MET A 27 1.26 13.35 2.04
CA MET A 27 0.11 13.29 1.15
C MET A 27 -1.17 13.44 1.96
N THR A 28 -2.13 14.20 1.43
CA THR A 28 -3.45 14.34 2.05
C THR A 28 -4.52 13.73 1.17
N SER A 29 -5.52 13.15 1.83
CA SER A 29 -6.75 12.67 1.19
C SER A 29 -7.93 13.04 2.07
N THR A 30 -9.11 13.16 1.47
CA THR A 30 -10.32 13.53 2.20
C THR A 30 -11.39 12.46 2.06
N PHE A 31 -12.16 12.28 3.13
CA PHE A 31 -13.40 11.53 3.10
C PHE A 31 -14.49 12.29 3.83
N LYS A 32 -15.74 11.95 3.53
CA LYS A 32 -16.91 12.64 4.03
C LYS A 32 -17.78 11.68 4.83
N ILE A 33 -18.35 12.19 5.92
CA ILE A 33 -19.42 11.50 6.65
C ILE A 33 -20.66 12.37 6.59
N GLU A 34 -21.77 11.78 6.14
CA GLU A 34 -23.09 12.37 6.16
C GLU A 34 -23.92 11.80 7.32
N ASN A 35 -24.56 12.67 8.07
CA ASN A 35 -25.52 12.32 9.10
C ASN A 35 -26.92 12.20 8.48
N THR A 36 -27.39 10.96 8.31
CA THR A 36 -28.72 10.65 7.76
C THR A 36 -29.79 10.52 8.86
N SER A 37 -29.42 10.70 10.12
CA SER A 37 -30.34 10.67 11.25
C SER A 37 -30.96 12.05 11.52
N THR A 38 -32.01 12.07 12.34
CA THR A 38 -32.66 13.30 12.81
C THR A 38 -32.00 13.88 14.07
N LEU A 39 -30.93 13.26 14.56
CA LEU A 39 -30.20 13.71 15.75
C LEU A 39 -28.87 14.31 15.33
N ASN A 40 -28.37 15.28 16.09
CA ASN A 40 -26.97 15.69 15.93
C ASN A 40 -26.06 14.61 16.49
N LEU A 41 -25.01 14.28 15.75
CA LEU A 41 -24.09 13.20 16.08
C LEU A 41 -22.79 13.77 16.59
N ARG A 42 -22.54 13.65 17.91
CA ARG A 42 -21.21 13.91 18.47
C ARG A 42 -20.27 12.77 18.06
N TYR A 43 -19.17 13.11 17.41
CA TYR A 43 -18.17 12.14 16.96
C TYR A 43 -16.81 12.38 17.62
N SER A 44 -16.04 11.30 17.70
CA SER A 44 -14.60 11.33 17.84
C SER A 44 -13.96 10.30 16.92
N ILE A 45 -12.77 10.59 16.43
CA ILE A 45 -11.98 9.69 15.60
C ILE A 45 -10.88 9.08 16.44
N GLN A 46 -10.72 7.76 16.32
CA GLN A 46 -9.66 7.02 16.98
C GLN A 46 -8.81 6.30 15.93
N LEU A 47 -7.50 6.35 16.11
CA LEU A 47 -6.52 5.58 15.34
C LEU A 47 -5.95 4.48 16.24
N ASP A 48 -5.83 3.27 15.71
CA ASP A 48 -5.31 2.15 16.49
C ASP A 48 -3.83 2.31 16.83
N SER A 49 -3.04 2.95 15.95
CA SER A 49 -1.64 3.31 16.23
C SER A 49 -1.44 4.18 17.48
N LEU A 50 -2.48 4.93 17.87
CA LEU A 50 -2.51 5.83 19.03
C LEU A 50 -3.18 5.21 20.26
N SER A 51 -3.67 3.98 20.17
CA SER A 51 -4.37 3.34 21.28
C SER A 51 -3.44 2.99 22.44
N SER A 52 -3.90 3.15 23.69
CA SER A 52 -3.14 2.78 24.89
C SER A 52 -3.00 1.27 25.08
N THR A 53 -3.80 0.47 24.37
CA THR A 53 -3.70 -1.00 24.36
C THR A 53 -2.66 -1.52 23.38
N ARG A 54 -2.03 -0.65 22.58
CA ARG A 54 -1.05 -1.03 21.56
C ARG A 54 0.04 -1.96 22.10
N ASP A 55 0.61 -1.65 23.27
CA ASP A 55 1.68 -2.45 23.84
C ASP A 55 1.22 -3.87 24.21
N LYS A 56 -0.06 -4.04 24.57
CA LYS A 56 -0.66 -5.36 24.81
C LYS A 56 -0.93 -6.12 23.52
N ASP A 57 -1.34 -5.41 22.47
CA ASP A 57 -1.61 -6.01 21.15
C ASP A 57 -0.32 -6.38 20.42
N GLN A 58 0.77 -5.61 20.57
CA GLN A 58 2.11 -5.92 20.04
C GLN A 58 2.79 -7.12 20.71
N GLN A 59 2.40 -7.48 21.94
CA GLN A 59 2.91 -8.69 22.61
C GLN A 59 2.27 -9.99 22.08
N ARG A 60 1.25 -9.90 21.22
CA ARG A 60 0.66 -11.07 20.57
C ARG A 60 1.52 -11.51 19.39
N LEU A 61 1.46 -12.82 19.08
CA LEU A 61 2.09 -13.33 17.87
C LEU A 61 1.52 -12.61 16.65
N PRO A 62 2.36 -12.13 15.72
CA PRO A 62 1.90 -11.47 14.50
C PRO A 62 0.91 -12.34 13.72
N SER A 63 -0.08 -11.70 13.09
CA SER A 63 -1.13 -12.41 12.34
C SER A 63 -0.56 -13.35 11.28
N PHE A 64 0.54 -13.00 10.61
CA PHE A 64 1.19 -13.87 9.62
C PHE A 64 1.74 -15.19 10.18
N MET A 65 2.03 -15.27 11.49
CA MET A 65 2.46 -16.52 12.14
C MET A 65 1.29 -17.42 12.52
N THR A 66 0.09 -16.84 12.65
CA THR A 66 -1.10 -17.52 13.17
C THR A 66 -2.14 -17.80 12.07
N SER A 67 -2.09 -17.09 10.95
CA SER A 67 -2.97 -17.26 9.80
C SER A 67 -2.22 -16.96 8.49
N SER A 68 -2.27 -17.89 7.54
CA SER A 68 -1.75 -17.68 6.18
C SER A 68 -2.61 -16.70 5.35
N LEU A 69 -3.86 -16.45 5.77
CA LEU A 69 -4.84 -15.61 5.06
C LEU A 69 -4.84 -14.15 5.52
N GLN A 70 -4.44 -13.88 6.77
CA GLN A 70 -4.30 -12.52 7.33
C GLN A 70 -2.83 -12.21 7.54
N ARG A 71 -2.15 -11.85 6.45
CA ARG A 71 -0.71 -11.56 6.50
C ARG A 71 -0.40 -10.17 7.06
N THR A 72 -1.38 -9.27 7.16
CA THR A 72 -1.18 -7.87 7.55
C THR A 72 -1.93 -7.56 8.83
N ASP A 73 -1.22 -7.06 9.84
CA ASP A 73 -1.82 -6.49 11.04
C ASP A 73 -2.59 -5.19 10.71
N PHE A 74 -3.54 -4.79 11.56
CA PHE A 74 -4.30 -3.55 11.37
C PHE A 74 -3.43 -2.28 11.46
N VAL A 75 -2.30 -2.39 12.16
CA VAL A 75 -1.29 -1.35 12.28
C VAL A 75 0.00 -1.91 11.68
N GLY A 76 0.46 -1.28 10.60
CA GLY A 76 1.67 -1.69 9.88
C GLY A 76 2.89 -0.90 10.31
N THR A 77 3.84 -0.72 9.38
CA THR A 77 5.08 0.06 9.57
C THR A 77 4.81 1.40 10.26
N GLN A 78 5.65 1.73 11.25
CA GLN A 78 5.58 2.99 12.00
C GLN A 78 6.85 3.79 11.77
N ASN A 79 6.76 5.12 11.80
CA ASN A 79 7.91 5.99 11.60
C ASN A 79 9.00 5.75 12.67
N TYR A 80 10.26 5.78 12.26
CA TYR A 80 11.40 5.63 13.17
C TYR A 80 11.56 6.81 14.12
N ASN A 81 11.10 7.99 13.71
CA ASN A 81 11.11 9.18 14.54
C ASN A 81 10.05 9.16 15.68
N GLY A 82 9.19 8.13 15.74
CA GLY A 82 8.14 7.99 16.75
C GLY A 82 6.90 8.87 16.54
N LEU A 83 6.85 9.68 15.49
CA LEU A 83 5.67 10.45 15.10
C LEU A 83 4.68 9.56 14.34
N SER A 84 3.38 9.86 14.47
CA SER A 84 2.35 9.11 13.76
C SER A 84 2.49 9.20 12.25
N VAL A 85 2.39 8.03 11.59
CA VAL A 85 2.40 7.92 10.13
C VAL A 85 1.14 8.55 9.52
N PHE A 86 -0.02 8.23 10.10
CA PHE A 86 -1.31 8.77 9.71
C PHE A 86 -1.80 9.74 10.79
N SER A 87 -2.31 10.89 10.36
CA SER A 87 -3.04 11.81 11.23
C SER A 87 -4.33 12.25 10.56
N ILE A 88 -5.31 12.65 11.36
CA ILE A 88 -6.62 13.07 10.88
C ILE A 88 -7.08 14.37 11.52
N PHE A 89 -7.79 15.18 10.75
CA PHE A 89 -8.43 16.40 11.21
C PHE A 89 -9.81 16.58 10.55
N PRO A 90 -10.85 16.99 11.29
CA PRO A 90 -10.93 17.15 12.74
C PRO A 90 -11.01 15.80 13.49
N ILE A 91 -10.48 15.74 14.72
CA ILE A 91 -10.49 14.53 15.55
C ILE A 91 -11.77 14.36 16.39
N GLU A 92 -12.49 15.45 16.65
CA GLU A 92 -13.73 15.44 17.42
C GLU A 92 -14.65 16.57 16.94
N GLY A 93 -15.94 16.45 17.22
CA GLY A 93 -16.92 17.46 16.86
C GLY A 93 -18.34 16.95 16.87
N GLU A 94 -19.22 17.64 16.15
CA GLU A 94 -20.63 17.31 16.02
C GLU A 94 -21.10 17.49 14.57
N ILE A 95 -21.73 16.45 14.01
CA ILE A 95 -22.35 16.50 12.68
C ILE A 95 -23.84 16.75 12.88
N VAL A 96 -24.30 17.94 12.48
CA VAL A 96 -25.71 18.33 12.57
C VAL A 96 -26.59 17.39 11.74
N ALA A 97 -27.83 17.15 12.18
CA ALA A 97 -28.81 16.33 11.45
C ALA A 97 -28.94 16.76 9.98
N GLY A 98 -28.84 15.80 9.05
CA GLY A 98 -28.91 16.05 7.61
C GLY A 98 -27.74 16.84 7.02
N LYS A 99 -26.63 17.00 7.75
CA LYS A 99 -25.40 17.64 7.26
C LYS A 99 -24.28 16.63 7.09
N SER A 100 -23.23 17.06 6.40
CA SER A 100 -22.02 16.29 6.20
C SER A 100 -20.80 17.01 6.76
N GLN A 101 -19.79 16.25 7.15
CA GLN A 101 -18.50 16.74 7.62
C GLN A 101 -17.39 16.10 6.78
N ASP A 102 -16.45 16.93 6.36
CA ASP A 102 -15.23 16.48 5.67
C ASP A 102 -14.10 16.25 6.69
N PHE A 103 -13.35 15.18 6.45
CA PHE A 103 -12.19 14.77 7.22
C PHE A 103 -10.97 14.70 6.32
N ILE A 104 -9.84 15.18 6.82
CA ILE A 104 -8.56 15.21 6.12
C ILE A 104 -7.65 14.19 6.78
N VAL A 105 -7.26 13.17 6.03
CA VAL A 105 -6.23 12.20 6.43
C VAL A 105 -4.90 12.65 5.83
N THR A 106 -3.89 12.78 6.66
CA THR A 106 -2.51 13.10 6.25
C THR A 106 -1.62 11.87 6.47
N PHE A 107 -0.92 11.45 5.43
CA PHE A 107 0.06 10.37 5.43
C PHE A 107 1.46 10.99 5.35
N SER A 108 2.31 10.71 6.33
CA SER A 108 3.64 11.34 6.52
C SER A 108 4.70 10.27 6.86
N PRO A 109 5.06 9.39 5.91
CA PRO A 109 6.09 8.37 6.12
C PRO A 109 7.49 8.99 6.22
N ASP A 110 8.35 8.53 7.13
CA ASP A 110 9.73 9.04 7.27
C ASP A 110 10.80 8.18 6.58
N HIS A 111 10.45 6.96 6.15
CA HIS A 111 11.32 6.02 5.45
C HIS A 111 10.55 5.22 4.37
N GLU A 112 11.27 4.38 3.62
CA GLU A 112 10.68 3.51 2.59
C GLU A 112 10.07 2.25 3.22
N SER A 113 8.78 2.02 2.98
CA SER A 113 8.08 0.76 3.31
C SER A 113 6.84 0.61 2.43
N LEU A 114 6.47 -0.62 2.11
CA LEU A 114 5.22 -0.94 1.41
C LEU A 114 4.02 -1.12 2.34
N TYR A 115 4.27 -1.22 3.64
CA TYR A 115 3.34 -1.81 4.59
C TYR A 115 2.85 -0.82 5.63
N TYR A 116 2.83 0.48 5.30
CA TYR A 116 2.17 1.45 6.17
C TYR A 116 0.67 1.17 6.19
N SER A 117 0.14 0.93 7.39
CA SER A 117 -1.29 0.78 7.58
C SER A 117 -1.69 1.20 9.00
N ASP A 118 -2.95 1.61 9.13
CA ASP A 118 -3.59 1.92 10.40
C ASP A 118 -5.10 1.69 10.26
N ARG A 119 -5.81 1.64 11.39
CA ARG A 119 -7.26 1.52 11.42
C ARG A 119 -7.87 2.73 12.07
N LEU A 120 -8.69 3.43 11.30
CA LEU A 120 -9.46 4.59 11.71
C LEU A 120 -10.86 4.15 12.12
N LYS A 121 -11.29 4.56 13.30
CA LYS A 121 -12.62 4.29 13.85
C LYS A 121 -13.36 5.60 14.07
N VAL A 122 -14.56 5.69 13.51
CA VAL A 122 -15.50 6.77 13.78
C VAL A 122 -16.36 6.35 14.96
N VAL A 123 -16.20 7.03 16.09
CA VAL A 123 -16.93 6.72 17.33
C VAL A 123 -17.99 7.79 17.57
N LEU A 124 -19.25 7.38 17.66
CA LEU A 124 -20.38 8.23 18.00
C LEU A 124 -20.66 8.19 19.51
N PHE A 125 -20.99 9.36 20.06
CA PHE A 125 -21.34 9.57 21.47
C PHE A 125 -20.31 8.98 22.46
N GLY A 126 -19.05 8.84 22.02
CA GLY A 126 -17.94 8.30 22.80
C GLY A 126 -18.02 6.80 23.12
N LYS A 127 -18.95 6.04 22.49
CA LYS A 127 -19.16 4.62 22.82
C LYS A 127 -19.38 3.71 21.61
N GLU A 128 -20.08 4.20 20.59
CA GLU A 128 -20.51 3.37 19.47
C GLU A 128 -19.56 3.53 18.27
N ILE A 129 -18.94 2.44 17.82
CA ILE A 129 -18.15 2.47 16.59
C ILE A 129 -19.13 2.41 15.42
N ALA A 130 -19.31 3.54 14.73
CA ALA A 130 -20.27 3.64 13.63
C ALA A 130 -19.66 3.28 12.27
N HIS A 131 -18.35 3.50 12.09
CA HIS A 131 -17.65 3.17 10.86
C HIS A 131 -16.17 2.87 11.11
N VAL A 132 -15.58 2.03 10.27
CA VAL A 132 -14.17 1.64 10.34
C VAL A 132 -13.56 1.75 8.95
N ILE A 133 -12.43 2.46 8.85
CA ILE A 133 -11.68 2.64 7.61
C ILE A 133 -10.26 2.13 7.83
N HIS A 134 -9.80 1.23 6.98
CA HIS A 134 -8.40 0.81 6.92
C HIS A 134 -7.60 1.81 6.08
N LEU A 135 -6.63 2.45 6.71
CA LEU A 135 -5.69 3.33 6.06
C LEU A 135 -4.53 2.49 5.52
N LYS A 136 -4.16 2.69 4.26
CA LYS A 136 -2.99 2.04 3.65
C LYS A 136 -2.17 3.06 2.89
N GLY A 137 -0.86 2.84 2.86
CA GLY A 137 0.06 3.65 2.07
C GLY A 137 1.38 2.94 1.84
N ALA A 138 2.09 3.39 0.83
CA ALA A 138 3.45 2.95 0.56
C ALA A 138 4.36 4.17 0.39
N ALA A 139 5.60 4.05 0.84
CA ALA A 139 6.61 5.06 0.66
C ALA A 139 7.81 4.49 -0.09
N ARG A 140 8.43 5.31 -0.93
CA ARG A 140 9.67 5.00 -1.66
C ARG A 140 10.65 6.15 -1.56
N TYR A 141 11.94 5.86 -1.55
CA TYR A 141 12.95 6.91 -1.71
C TYR A 141 13.07 7.38 -3.16
N HIS A 142 12.74 6.49 -4.09
CA HIS A 142 12.82 6.75 -5.52
C HIS A 142 11.43 7.06 -6.10
N PRO A 143 11.34 7.96 -7.10
CA PRO A 143 10.08 8.37 -7.71
C PRO A 143 9.48 7.33 -8.66
N MET A 144 10.10 6.15 -8.78
CA MET A 144 9.57 5.02 -9.54
C MET A 144 9.27 3.86 -8.59
N PHE A 145 8.20 3.13 -8.88
CA PHE A 145 7.94 1.84 -8.27
C PHE A 145 7.63 0.80 -9.34
N VAL A 146 7.91 -0.46 -9.00
CA VAL A 146 7.45 -1.63 -9.73
C VAL A 146 6.67 -2.48 -8.72
N GLU A 147 5.47 -2.89 -9.10
CA GLU A 147 4.60 -3.76 -8.31
C GLU A 147 3.97 -4.83 -9.20
N GLY A 148 3.31 -5.81 -8.58
CA GLY A 148 2.81 -7.02 -9.22
C GLY A 148 3.51 -8.25 -8.67
N GLY A 149 3.04 -9.42 -9.11
CA GLY A 149 3.53 -10.69 -8.58
C GLY A 149 3.19 -10.92 -7.09
N ILE A 150 3.87 -11.91 -6.52
CA ILE A 150 3.73 -12.32 -5.13
C ILE A 150 4.81 -11.61 -4.30
N PRO A 151 4.44 -10.94 -3.18
CA PRO A 151 5.40 -10.37 -2.25
C PRO A 151 6.38 -11.43 -1.73
N LEU A 152 7.67 -11.15 -1.90
CA LEU A 152 8.77 -12.00 -1.39
C LEU A 152 9.26 -11.57 -0.01
N ASP A 153 8.84 -10.38 0.44
CA ASP A 153 9.16 -9.80 1.73
C ASP A 153 8.06 -10.09 2.77
N VAL A 154 8.43 -9.97 4.04
CA VAL A 154 7.49 -10.10 5.15
C VAL A 154 6.75 -8.76 5.28
N PRO A 155 5.40 -8.74 5.39
CA PRO A 155 4.62 -7.50 5.54
C PRO A 155 4.75 -6.85 6.93
N VAL A 156 5.73 -7.29 7.72
CA VAL A 156 6.05 -6.77 9.03
C VAL A 156 7.49 -6.30 8.98
N GLU A 157 7.68 -5.04 9.33
CA GLU A 157 9.00 -4.49 9.50
C GLU A 157 9.59 -4.98 10.83
N SER A 158 10.80 -5.55 10.78
CA SER A 158 11.50 -5.95 11.99
C SER A 158 12.12 -4.71 12.65
N LEU A 159 11.76 -4.43 13.90
CA LEU A 159 12.40 -3.39 14.73
C LEU A 159 13.83 -3.75 15.14
N ALA A 160 14.31 -4.96 14.79
CA ALA A 160 15.74 -5.22 14.84
C ALA A 160 16.40 -4.17 13.95
N VAL A 161 17.28 -3.37 14.55
CA VAL A 161 18.16 -2.48 13.80
C VAL A 161 19.00 -3.38 12.90
N THR A 162 18.49 -3.72 11.72
CA THR A 162 19.33 -3.94 10.57
C THR A 162 19.89 -2.57 10.32
N LEU A 163 21.00 -2.26 11.00
CA LEU A 163 21.95 -1.31 10.46
C LEU A 163 22.00 -1.69 8.98
N PRO A 164 21.73 -0.76 8.06
CA PRO A 164 22.18 -1.01 6.71
C PRO A 164 23.64 -1.39 6.91
N MET A 165 24.05 -2.58 6.47
CA MET A 165 25.47 -2.97 6.53
C MET A 165 26.37 -1.94 5.81
N SER A 166 25.81 -0.86 5.25
CA SER A 166 26.46 0.21 4.54
C SER A 166 26.67 1.53 5.30
N SER A 167 26.20 1.74 6.54
CA SER A 167 26.33 3.08 7.17
C SER A 167 27.52 3.31 8.10
N GLN A 168 28.43 2.35 8.33
CA GLN A 168 29.59 2.63 9.18
C GLN A 168 30.97 2.04 8.84
N GLU A 169 31.16 1.31 7.73
CA GLU A 169 32.51 0.89 7.29
C GLU A 169 32.66 0.84 5.77
N SER A 170 32.41 1.94 5.06
CA SER A 170 32.72 2.04 3.63
C SER A 170 33.30 3.39 3.23
N ALA A 171 34.14 3.95 4.10
CA ALA A 171 35.16 4.89 3.67
C ALA A 171 36.26 4.12 2.94
N LYS A 172 36.01 3.70 1.68
CA LYS A 172 37.00 3.43 0.61
C LYS A 172 36.34 2.81 -0.63
N GLY A 173 36.01 3.66 -1.60
CA GLY A 173 36.26 3.39 -3.03
C GLY A 173 35.63 2.17 -3.72
N GLY A 174 34.49 1.64 -3.27
CA GLY A 174 33.74 0.60 -3.98
C GLY A 174 32.33 1.07 -4.31
N ASN A 175 31.91 0.96 -5.56
CA ASN A 175 30.54 1.25 -6.00
C ASN A 175 29.57 0.32 -5.26
N LEU A 176 28.92 0.81 -4.20
CA LEU A 176 27.91 0.08 -3.45
C LEU A 176 26.70 -0.16 -4.38
N GLN A 177 26.62 -1.35 -4.99
CA GLN A 177 25.43 -1.74 -5.75
C GLN A 177 24.24 -1.77 -4.79
N GLU A 178 23.20 -0.99 -5.10
CA GLU A 178 21.91 -1.12 -4.42
C GLU A 178 21.44 -2.58 -4.48
N PRO A 179 20.87 -3.12 -3.39
CA PRO A 179 20.38 -4.49 -3.38
C PRO A 179 19.29 -4.68 -4.44
N VAL A 180 19.41 -5.76 -5.22
CA VAL A 180 18.45 -6.09 -6.28
C VAL A 180 17.08 -6.40 -5.66
N LYS A 181 16.08 -5.59 -5.99
CA LYS A 181 14.68 -5.85 -5.59
C LYS A 181 14.11 -6.92 -6.52
N SER A 182 13.68 -8.03 -5.93
CA SER A 182 13.12 -9.18 -6.66
C SER A 182 11.61 -9.22 -6.55
N ILE A 183 10.94 -9.61 -7.64
CA ILE A 183 9.49 -9.84 -7.69
C ILE A 183 9.28 -11.27 -8.19
N LEU A 184 8.44 -12.04 -7.50
CA LEU A 184 8.05 -13.38 -7.95
C LEU A 184 6.78 -13.28 -8.78
N LEU A 185 6.85 -13.67 -10.05
CA LEU A 185 5.67 -13.80 -10.90
C LEU A 185 5.23 -15.25 -10.97
N VAL A 186 3.93 -15.50 -10.79
CA VAL A 186 3.32 -16.81 -10.98
C VAL A 186 2.39 -16.71 -12.18
N LEU A 187 2.55 -17.66 -13.10
CA LEU A 187 1.73 -17.81 -14.30
C LEU A 187 1.12 -19.21 -14.25
N GLU A 188 -0.20 -19.27 -14.27
CA GLU A 188 -0.94 -20.53 -14.24
C GLU A 188 -1.34 -20.90 -15.68
N TYR A 189 -0.88 -22.06 -16.13
CA TYR A 189 -1.20 -22.60 -17.44
C TYR A 189 -2.13 -23.80 -17.30
N THR A 190 -3.16 -23.84 -18.14
CA THR A 190 -4.11 -24.94 -18.26
C THR A 190 -4.18 -25.36 -19.72
N GLU A 191 -3.97 -26.64 -19.99
CA GLU A 191 -4.02 -27.20 -21.33
C GLU A 191 -5.47 -27.50 -21.70
N GLU A 192 -6.02 -26.75 -22.66
CA GLU A 192 -7.34 -27.04 -23.25
C GLU A 192 -7.17 -27.71 -24.62
N GLU A 193 -7.94 -28.77 -24.89
CA GLU A 193 -7.80 -29.68 -26.05
C GLU A 193 -7.86 -29.01 -27.43
N SER A 194 -8.25 -27.73 -27.53
CA SER A 194 -8.48 -27.05 -28.82
C SER A 194 -7.85 -25.67 -28.96
N SER A 195 -7.17 -25.12 -27.93
CA SER A 195 -6.45 -23.85 -28.07
C SER A 195 -5.29 -23.71 -27.09
N VAL A 196 -4.15 -23.23 -27.59
CA VAL A 196 -3.01 -22.85 -26.75
C VAL A 196 -3.26 -21.46 -26.20
N VAL A 197 -3.86 -21.38 -25.01
CA VAL A 197 -4.06 -20.10 -24.31
C VAL A 197 -2.77 -19.77 -23.55
N PRO A 198 -2.12 -18.63 -23.82
CA PRO A 198 -0.94 -18.23 -23.05
C PRO A 198 -1.32 -17.99 -21.58
N ALA A 199 -0.50 -18.50 -20.66
CA ALA A 199 -0.60 -18.10 -19.27
C ALA A 199 -0.21 -16.62 -19.16
N MET A 200 -0.99 -15.81 -18.44
CA MET A 200 -0.76 -14.37 -18.35
C MET A 200 -0.68 -13.89 -16.91
N THR A 201 0.17 -12.89 -16.68
CA THR A 201 0.26 -12.13 -15.44
C THR A 201 0.63 -10.69 -15.75
N GLU A 202 0.53 -9.80 -14.76
CA GLU A 202 0.77 -8.38 -14.95
C GLU A 202 1.82 -7.84 -13.97
N LEU A 203 2.71 -7.01 -14.52
CA LEU A 203 3.52 -6.08 -13.76
C LEU A 203 3.00 -4.66 -13.94
N LYS A 204 3.23 -3.82 -12.94
CA LYS A 204 2.91 -2.40 -13.01
C LYS A 204 4.17 -1.59 -12.73
N VAL A 205 4.46 -0.66 -13.62
CA VAL A 205 5.52 0.33 -13.44
C VAL A 205 4.87 1.69 -13.26
N GLY A 206 5.14 2.35 -12.14
CA GLY A 206 4.53 3.62 -11.80
C GLY A 206 5.53 4.70 -11.46
N ALA A 207 5.11 5.94 -11.68
CA ALA A 207 5.86 7.13 -11.28
C ALA A 207 5.09 7.90 -10.21
N ILE A 208 5.73 8.14 -9.06
CA ILE A 208 5.14 8.79 -7.90
C ILE A 208 4.92 10.27 -8.20
N ARG A 209 3.78 10.81 -7.74
CA ARG A 209 3.52 12.25 -7.81
C ARG A 209 4.23 12.94 -6.65
N THR A 210 5.31 13.66 -6.93
CA THR A 210 6.14 14.34 -5.92
C THR A 210 6.47 15.80 -6.30
N VAL A 211 6.52 16.68 -5.30
CA VAL A 211 6.87 18.10 -5.48
C VAL A 211 8.38 18.34 -5.51
N GLN A 212 9.19 17.43 -4.96
CA GLN A 212 10.66 17.53 -4.94
C GLN A 212 11.27 17.52 -6.34
N PHE A 213 10.69 16.79 -7.29
CA PHE A 213 11.17 16.73 -8.67
C PHE A 213 10.26 17.55 -9.59
N ALA A 214 10.39 18.88 -9.53
CA ALA A 214 9.57 19.83 -10.30
C ALA A 214 9.75 19.75 -11.82
N SER A 215 10.77 19.04 -12.32
CA SER A 215 10.93 18.83 -13.76
C SER A 215 9.89 17.84 -14.29
N LYS A 216 9.23 18.16 -15.41
CA LYS A 216 8.30 17.28 -16.17
C LYS A 216 8.95 16.01 -16.76
N LYS A 217 10.08 15.55 -16.22
CA LYS A 217 10.78 14.39 -16.77
C LYS A 217 9.93 13.15 -16.45
N ASN A 218 9.43 12.52 -17.50
CA ASN A 218 8.87 11.19 -17.40
C ASN A 218 9.97 10.24 -16.94
N VAL A 219 9.59 9.19 -16.23
CA VAL A 219 10.55 8.16 -15.85
C VAL A 219 10.58 7.10 -16.94
N GLU A 220 11.78 6.66 -17.30
CA GLU A 220 12.01 5.63 -18.33
C GLU A 220 12.23 4.27 -17.68
N PHE A 221 11.70 3.22 -18.29
CA PHE A 221 11.95 1.83 -17.90
C PHE A 221 12.35 1.00 -19.11
N ASN A 222 13.13 -0.05 -18.86
CA ASN A 222 13.59 -1.01 -19.85
C ASN A 222 13.73 -2.40 -19.20
N PHE A 223 13.33 -3.45 -19.92
CA PHE A 223 13.53 -4.84 -19.57
C PHE A 223 14.70 -5.41 -20.39
N ASP A 224 15.68 -5.96 -19.70
CA ASP A 224 16.85 -6.58 -20.31
C ASP A 224 16.66 -8.09 -20.53
N ASN A 225 17.58 -8.71 -21.29
CA ASN A 225 17.62 -10.16 -21.51
C ASN A 225 16.37 -10.79 -22.14
N LEU A 226 15.61 -10.01 -22.92
CA LEU A 226 14.36 -10.45 -23.58
C LEU A 226 14.54 -11.69 -24.48
N LEU A 227 15.67 -11.79 -25.18
CA LEU A 227 15.95 -12.93 -26.05
C LEU A 227 16.00 -14.25 -25.28
N LEU A 228 16.56 -14.24 -24.07
CA LEU A 228 16.63 -15.42 -23.21
C LEU A 228 15.23 -15.79 -22.69
N LEU A 229 14.42 -14.80 -22.34
CA LEU A 229 13.02 -15.00 -21.92
C LEU A 229 12.18 -15.62 -23.05
N GLN A 230 12.32 -15.09 -24.27
CA GLN A 230 11.63 -15.59 -25.46
C GLN A 230 12.00 -17.03 -25.79
N GLN A 231 13.28 -17.41 -25.67
CA GLN A 231 13.73 -18.79 -25.83
C GLN A 231 13.10 -19.75 -24.80
N LYS A 232 12.63 -19.24 -23.66
CA LYS A 232 11.94 -19.99 -22.60
C LYS A 232 10.42 -19.89 -22.68
N GLY A 233 9.87 -19.32 -23.76
CA GLY A 233 8.42 -19.20 -23.98
C GLY A 233 7.78 -17.95 -23.37
N PHE A 234 8.55 -17.06 -22.75
CA PHE A 234 8.03 -15.83 -22.14
C PHE A 234 8.02 -14.65 -23.13
N THR A 235 6.96 -13.85 -23.08
CA THR A 235 6.83 -12.60 -23.85
C THR A 235 6.41 -11.46 -22.93
N ILE A 236 6.95 -10.26 -23.17
CA ILE A 236 6.62 -9.03 -22.45
C ILE A 236 6.12 -8.01 -23.47
N GLU A 237 4.89 -7.51 -23.29
CA GLU A 237 4.21 -6.66 -24.28
C GLU A 237 4.87 -5.28 -24.48
N SER A 238 5.43 -4.71 -23.42
CA SER A 238 6.09 -3.40 -23.44
C SER A 238 7.45 -3.50 -22.76
N ALA A 239 8.47 -3.92 -23.51
CA ALA A 239 9.81 -4.09 -22.96
C ALA A 239 10.55 -2.77 -22.63
N LYS A 240 10.08 -1.64 -23.14
CA LYS A 240 10.58 -0.31 -22.74
C LYS A 240 9.47 0.73 -22.82
N GLY A 241 9.62 1.82 -22.10
CA GLY A 241 8.68 2.93 -22.19
C GLY A 241 8.96 4.05 -21.21
N THR A 242 8.06 5.03 -21.24
CA THR A 242 8.05 6.15 -20.30
C THR A 242 6.77 6.13 -19.48
N VAL A 243 6.85 6.58 -18.24
CA VAL A 243 5.71 6.74 -17.34
C VAL A 243 5.66 8.18 -16.84
N GLY A 244 4.51 8.82 -17.06
CA GLY A 244 4.25 10.18 -16.61
C GLY A 244 4.04 10.24 -15.09
N ARG A 245 4.26 11.42 -14.51
CA ARG A 245 4.08 11.64 -13.06
C ARG A 245 2.67 11.30 -12.59
N GLY A 246 2.58 10.46 -11.57
CA GLY A 246 1.31 9.97 -11.01
C GLY A 246 0.60 8.95 -11.89
N GLN A 247 1.22 8.48 -12.98
CA GLN A 247 0.67 7.44 -13.83
C GLN A 247 1.28 6.09 -13.49
N VAL A 248 0.55 5.05 -13.88
CA VAL A 248 0.96 3.66 -13.78
C VAL A 248 0.75 3.03 -15.15
N LYS A 249 1.74 2.28 -15.62
CA LYS A 249 1.66 1.49 -16.85
C LYS A 249 1.61 0.01 -16.47
N CYS A 250 0.56 -0.67 -16.91
CA CYS A 250 0.47 -2.13 -16.82
C CYS A 250 1.29 -2.76 -17.96
N ILE A 251 1.97 -3.85 -17.64
CA ILE A 251 2.86 -4.59 -18.53
C ILE A 251 2.45 -6.05 -18.44
N SER A 252 1.84 -6.54 -19.51
CA SER A 252 1.49 -7.94 -19.62
C SER A 252 2.73 -8.80 -19.82
N VAL A 253 2.83 -9.86 -19.03
CA VAL A 253 3.83 -10.92 -19.15
C VAL A 253 3.06 -12.20 -19.47
N SER A 254 3.35 -12.79 -20.62
CA SER A 254 2.73 -14.04 -21.04
C SER A 254 3.76 -15.15 -21.16
N TRP A 255 3.31 -16.38 -20.95
CA TRP A 255 4.10 -17.58 -21.17
C TRP A 255 3.31 -18.59 -22.01
N VAL A 256 3.99 -19.13 -23.02
CA VAL A 256 3.50 -20.24 -23.81
C VAL A 256 4.51 -21.38 -23.65
N PRO A 257 4.07 -22.60 -23.31
CA PRO A 257 4.96 -23.74 -23.21
C PRO A 257 5.76 -23.93 -24.50
N PRO A 258 7.10 -24.01 -24.43
CA PRO A 258 7.93 -24.43 -25.55
C PRO A 258 7.52 -25.83 -26.06
N ALA A 259 7.79 -26.14 -27.32
CA ALA A 259 7.36 -27.39 -27.95
C ALA A 259 7.95 -28.67 -27.29
N ASP A 260 9.02 -28.54 -26.52
CA ASP A 260 9.67 -29.58 -25.73
C ASP A 260 9.18 -29.65 -24.27
N PHE A 261 8.18 -28.84 -23.90
CA PHE A 261 7.62 -28.82 -22.56
C PHE A 261 6.58 -29.94 -22.38
N HIS A 262 6.93 -30.95 -21.60
CA HIS A 262 6.01 -31.99 -21.17
C HIS A 262 5.58 -31.72 -19.73
N VAL A 263 4.26 -31.69 -19.49
CA VAL A 263 3.69 -31.68 -18.13
C VAL A 263 3.89 -33.08 -17.54
N SER A 264 4.79 -33.20 -16.56
CA SER A 264 5.04 -34.43 -15.80
C SER A 264 4.06 -34.62 -14.66
#